data_AF-A0A3P5ZUV2-F1
#
_entry.id   AF-A0A3P5ZUV2-F1
#
_cell.length_a   1.000
_cell.length_b   1.000
_cell.length_c   1.000
_cell.angle_alpha   90.00
_cell.angle_beta   90.00
_cell.angle_gamma   90.00
#
_symmetry.space_group_name_H-M   'P 1'
#
loop_
_entity.id
_entity.type
_entity.pdbx_description
1 polymer ?
#
loop_
_entity_poly.entity_id
_entity_poly.type
_entity_poly.pdbx_seq_one_letter_code
_entity_poly.pdbx_strand_id
1 'polypeptide(L)'
;QEEGWPLGLRPVNARIGGLTREPHHEQVSAGSISISSLHSPSPSSPSSSDLDSQVRFVVGGDGPKHVRLEEVREKHSLQDRVEMLDAVPHSRVRSVLVTGHMFLNSSLTEAFCTAILEAASCGLLTVSTRVGCVLPDDMVVLAEPDPEDDMVRAIGKAISILPSINPEEMHNRKLYSWQDVAKRTEIVYDRAMKCSNRSLLERLSRFLSCGAWAGKVLCMVMIIDYLLWRLLQPDDDIEKAPDISFRH
;
A
#
# COMPACT_ATOMS: atom_id res chain seq x y z
N GLN A 1 11.04 25.51 -4.24
CA GLN A 1 9.86 26.40 -4.28
C GLN A 1 8.86 25.70 -5.18
N GLU A 2 8.01 24.88 -4.58
CA GLU A 2 6.61 25.24 -4.21
C GLU A 2 5.72 25.16 -5.46
N GLU A 3 4.54 24.57 -5.51
CA GLU A 3 3.69 23.77 -4.61
C GLU A 3 2.47 23.34 -5.48
N GLY A 4 1.91 22.14 -5.23
CA GLY A 4 0.49 21.84 -5.44
C GLY A 4 0.03 21.26 -6.79
N TRP A 5 -0.88 20.28 -6.88
CA TRP A 5 -1.74 19.54 -5.93
C TRP A 5 -2.44 18.38 -6.71
N PRO A 6 -3.23 17.47 -6.08
CA PRO A 6 -3.04 16.02 -6.13
C PRO A 6 -4.08 15.28 -6.99
N LEU A 7 -3.98 13.94 -7.04
CA LEU A 7 -4.90 12.95 -7.66
C LEU A 7 -4.53 12.52 -9.09
N GLY A 8 -3.38 11.84 -9.22
CA GLY A 8 -2.98 11.11 -10.42
C GLY A 8 -2.85 9.62 -10.17
N LEU A 9 -3.97 8.94 -9.90
CA LEU A 9 -4.03 7.47 -9.96
C LEU A 9 -4.03 7.04 -11.43
N ARG A 10 -3.03 6.25 -11.83
CA ARG A 10 -3.13 5.34 -12.99
C ARG A 10 -2.54 3.98 -12.60
N PRO A 11 -3.31 2.87 -12.70
CA PRO A 11 -2.80 1.53 -12.52
C PRO A 11 -2.29 0.99 -13.87
N VAL A 12 -1.11 0.38 -13.91
CA VAL A 12 -0.74 -0.53 -15.03
C VAL A 12 0.20 -1.64 -14.52
N ASN A 13 -0.27 -2.88 -14.60
CA ASN A 13 0.58 -4.09 -14.64
C ASN A 13 1.30 -4.16 -16.00
N ALA A 14 2.59 -4.48 -16.04
CA ALA A 14 3.19 -5.55 -16.88
C ALA A 14 4.73 -5.45 -16.97
N ARG A 15 5.38 -6.63 -16.98
CA ARG A 15 6.81 -6.88 -17.26
C ARG A 15 7.21 -6.51 -18.70
N ILE A 16 8.50 -6.17 -18.91
CA ILE A 16 9.48 -6.84 -19.80
C ILE A 16 10.87 -6.22 -19.55
N GLY A 17 11.93 -7.05 -19.54
CA GLY A 17 13.30 -6.67 -19.18
C GLY A 17 14.14 -6.05 -20.30
N GLY A 18 15.35 -5.60 -19.92
CA GLY A 18 16.42 -5.25 -20.85
C GLY A 18 17.36 -4.14 -20.38
N LEU A 19 18.46 -4.54 -19.72
CA LEU A 19 19.82 -3.97 -19.70
C LEU A 19 20.12 -2.48 -19.34
N THR A 20 21.10 -2.39 -18.42
CA THR A 20 22.27 -1.47 -18.33
C THR A 20 22.20 -0.10 -17.63
N ARG A 21 22.69 -0.10 -16.37
CA ARG A 21 23.94 0.53 -15.86
C ARG A 21 23.95 2.00 -15.34
N GLU A 22 23.94 2.10 -13.99
CA GLU A 22 24.69 3.03 -13.07
C GLU A 22 24.50 4.57 -13.12
N PRO A 23 24.86 5.36 -12.05
CA PRO A 23 24.35 5.36 -10.67
C PRO A 23 23.96 6.79 -10.15
N HIS A 24 23.54 6.87 -8.87
CA HIS A 24 23.30 8.06 -8.01
C HIS A 24 21.93 8.78 -8.09
N HIS A 25 21.00 8.40 -7.22
CA HIS A 25 20.56 9.19 -6.04
C HIS A 25 19.42 8.47 -5.31
N GLU A 26 19.56 8.34 -3.99
CA GLU A 26 18.60 7.70 -3.08
C GLU A 26 17.24 8.40 -3.06
N GLN A 27 16.19 7.66 -3.38
CA GLN A 27 14.85 7.82 -2.81
C GLN A 27 14.25 6.43 -2.60
N VAL A 28 14.18 6.03 -1.33
CA VAL A 28 13.74 4.70 -0.88
C VAL A 28 12.23 4.57 -1.05
N SER A 29 11.80 3.93 -2.13
CA SER A 29 10.45 3.37 -2.25
C SER A 29 10.45 1.98 -1.60
N ALA A 30 9.76 1.87 -0.47
CA ALA A 30 9.70 0.65 0.32
C ALA A 30 8.74 -0.35 -0.34
N GLY A 31 9.31 -1.34 -1.05
CA GLY A 31 8.60 -2.59 -1.32
C GLY A 31 8.39 -3.34 0.00
N SER A 32 7.15 -3.69 0.29
CA SER A 32 6.72 -4.31 1.56
C SER A 32 7.18 -5.77 1.66
N ILE A 33 8.27 -6.00 2.39
CA ILE A 33 8.58 -7.23 3.12
C ILE A 33 9.52 -6.82 4.26
N SER A 34 9.21 -7.15 5.52
CA SER A 34 10.28 -7.23 6.52
C SER A 34 10.09 -8.35 7.52
N ILE A 35 11.23 -8.96 7.79
CA ILE A 35 11.62 -9.85 8.88
C ILE A 35 12.24 -8.99 9.99
N SER A 36 12.07 -9.38 11.26
CA SER A 36 13.03 -9.00 12.30
C SER A 36 12.99 -9.94 13.52
N SER A 37 14.17 -10.37 13.95
CA SER A 37 14.56 -10.38 15.37
C SER A 37 16.07 -10.18 15.45
N LEU A 38 16.51 -9.18 16.20
CA LEU A 38 17.92 -8.92 16.50
C LEU A 38 18.03 -8.44 17.95
N HIS A 39 18.69 -9.24 18.78
CA HIS A 39 19.50 -8.72 19.88
C HIS A 39 20.68 -9.66 20.15
N SER A 40 21.89 -9.10 20.18
CA SER A 40 23.08 -9.74 20.75
C SER A 40 23.03 -9.63 22.29
N PRO A 41 23.52 -10.62 23.05
CA PRO A 41 23.28 -10.65 24.49
C PRO A 41 24.21 -9.70 25.24
N SER A 42 23.64 -8.90 26.14
CA SER A 42 24.33 -8.38 27.33
C SER A 42 23.73 -9.07 28.57
N PRO A 43 24.54 -9.46 29.57
CA PRO A 43 24.08 -10.39 30.58
C PRO A 43 23.46 -9.64 31.76
N SER A 44 22.12 -9.60 31.85
CA SER A 44 21.35 -9.67 33.11
C SER A 44 19.89 -9.24 32.94
N SER A 45 18.99 -10.16 32.53
CA SER A 45 17.57 -10.19 32.94
C SER A 45 16.89 -11.46 32.37
N PRO A 46 15.86 -12.00 33.03
CA PRO A 46 15.44 -13.39 32.83
C PRO A 46 14.58 -13.59 31.56
N SER A 47 15.02 -14.55 30.73
CA SER A 47 14.27 -15.40 29.77
C SER A 47 13.32 -14.73 28.76
N SER A 48 13.86 -14.22 27.65
CA SER A 48 13.18 -14.01 26.36
C SER A 48 13.51 -15.08 25.31
N SER A 49 14.33 -16.07 25.66
CA SER A 49 14.96 -17.04 24.75
C SER A 49 14.04 -18.15 24.23
N ASP A 50 12.87 -18.38 24.85
CA ASP A 50 12.00 -19.50 24.48
C ASP A 50 11.06 -19.18 23.31
N LEU A 51 10.66 -17.91 23.15
CA LEU A 51 9.81 -17.46 22.04
C LEU A 51 10.52 -17.60 20.68
N ASP A 52 11.86 -17.51 20.72
CA ASP A 52 12.71 -17.50 19.55
C ASP A 52 12.88 -18.88 18.89
N SER A 53 12.35 -19.95 19.49
CA SER A 53 12.50 -21.31 18.96
C SER A 53 11.37 -21.77 18.01
N GLN A 54 10.25 -21.04 17.94
CA GLN A 54 9.02 -21.54 17.28
C GLN A 54 8.58 -20.77 16.03
N VAL A 55 9.25 -19.68 15.66
CA VAL A 55 8.84 -18.84 14.51
C VAL A 55 9.69 -19.14 13.27
N ARG A 56 9.02 -19.46 12.17
CA ARG A 56 9.59 -19.56 10.82
C ARG A 56 9.10 -18.40 9.96
N PHE A 57 10.01 -17.76 9.24
CA PHE A 57 9.74 -16.69 8.30
C PHE A 57 9.78 -17.23 6.87
N VAL A 58 8.80 -16.81 6.08
CA VAL A 58 8.75 -17.02 4.64
C VAL A 58 8.69 -15.65 3.99
N VAL A 59 9.66 -15.35 3.14
CA VAL A 59 9.79 -14.04 2.49
C VAL A 59 9.74 -14.19 0.99
N GLY A 60 8.78 -13.52 0.35
CA GLY A 60 8.60 -13.51 -1.09
C GLY A 60 8.67 -12.10 -1.66
N GLY A 61 9.61 -11.89 -2.57
CA GLY A 61 9.79 -10.71 -3.42
C GLY A 61 11.26 -10.45 -3.74
N ASP A 62 11.51 -9.77 -4.86
CA ASP A 62 12.82 -9.48 -5.44
C ASP A 62 13.21 -7.99 -5.28
N GLY A 63 12.75 -7.37 -4.20
CA GLY A 63 12.98 -5.95 -3.94
C GLY A 63 14.45 -5.59 -3.73
N PRO A 64 14.80 -4.29 -3.75
CA PRO A 64 16.19 -3.81 -3.67
C PRO A 64 16.92 -4.20 -2.38
N LYS A 65 16.19 -4.59 -1.33
CA LYS A 65 16.75 -5.06 -0.05
C LYS A 65 17.03 -6.56 0.00
N HIS A 66 16.78 -7.32 -1.08
CA HIS A 66 16.95 -8.76 -1.13
C HIS A 66 18.34 -9.21 -0.68
N VAL A 67 19.39 -8.65 -1.29
CA VAL A 67 20.80 -8.97 -0.97
C VAL A 67 21.11 -8.71 0.50
N ARG A 68 20.68 -7.56 1.03
CA ARG A 68 20.90 -7.21 2.43
C ARG A 68 20.20 -8.17 3.39
N LEU A 69 19.05 -8.71 2.99
CA LEU A 69 18.30 -9.66 3.80
C LEU A 69 18.96 -11.04 3.82
N GLU A 70 19.52 -11.48 2.69
CA GLU A 70 20.32 -12.70 2.62
C GLU A 70 21.60 -12.59 3.45
N GLU A 71 22.30 -11.45 3.38
CA GLU A 71 23.47 -11.18 4.24
C GLU A 71 23.11 -11.27 5.73
N VAL A 72 21.97 -10.72 6.15
CA VAL A 72 21.50 -10.81 7.53
C VAL A 72 21.16 -12.24 7.91
N ARG A 73 20.51 -13.01 7.02
CA ARG A 73 20.21 -14.43 7.21
C ARG A 73 21.49 -15.23 7.43
N GLU A 74 22.52 -15.00 6.62
CA GLU A 74 23.79 -15.71 6.71
C GLU A 74 24.59 -15.33 7.94
N LYS A 75 24.71 -14.03 8.21
CA LYS A 75 25.45 -13.49 9.36
C LYS A 75 24.93 -14.01 10.70
N HIS A 76 23.63 -14.28 10.80
CA HIS A 76 22.98 -14.75 12.04
C HIS A 76 22.61 -16.24 11.99
N SER A 77 23.08 -16.99 10.98
CA SER A 77 22.80 -18.42 10.82
C SER A 77 21.30 -18.78 10.87
N LEU A 78 20.46 -17.99 10.19
CA LEU A 78 19.00 -18.12 10.19
C LEU A 78 18.45 -18.96 9.03
N GLN A 79 19.30 -19.74 8.34
CA GLN A 79 18.92 -20.47 7.12
C GLN A 79 17.77 -21.46 7.36
N ASP A 80 17.73 -22.11 8.53
CA ASP A 80 16.68 -23.08 8.88
C ASP A 80 15.34 -22.42 9.25
N ARG A 81 15.35 -21.10 9.49
CA ARG A 81 14.20 -20.34 10.00
C ARG A 81 13.67 -19.32 9.01
N VAL A 82 14.46 -18.90 8.02
CA VAL A 82 14.12 -17.86 7.05
C VAL A 82 14.23 -18.43 5.64
N GLU A 83 13.07 -18.72 5.05
CA GLU A 83 12.94 -19.16 3.67
C GLU A 83 12.76 -17.96 2.75
N MET A 84 13.63 -17.83 1.75
CA MET A 84 13.58 -16.79 0.72
C MET A 84 12.98 -17.41 -0.56
N LEU A 85 11.83 -16.91 -1.01
CA LEU A 85 11.07 -17.44 -2.17
C LEU A 85 11.29 -16.66 -3.48
N ASP A 86 12.14 -15.62 -3.47
CA ASP A 86 12.29 -14.64 -4.56
C ASP A 86 10.94 -14.04 -5.00
N ALA A 87 10.86 -13.53 -6.24
CA ALA A 87 9.64 -12.99 -6.82
C ALA A 87 8.51 -14.05 -6.90
N VAL A 88 7.42 -13.84 -6.15
CA VAL A 88 6.22 -14.68 -6.18
C VAL A 88 5.23 -14.13 -7.21
N PRO A 89 4.85 -14.90 -8.24
CA PRO A 89 3.79 -14.48 -9.17
C PRO A 89 2.45 -14.28 -8.43
N HIS A 90 1.66 -13.27 -8.79
CA HIS A 90 0.36 -12.99 -8.16
C HIS A 90 -0.57 -14.22 -8.08
N SER A 91 -0.55 -15.11 -9.09
CA SER A 91 -1.33 -16.35 -9.09
C SER A 91 -0.95 -17.34 -7.98
N ARG A 92 0.27 -17.24 -7.44
CA ARG A 92 0.79 -18.09 -6.34
C ARG A 92 0.81 -17.39 -4.99
N VAL A 93 0.52 -16.09 -4.92
CA VAL A 93 0.52 -15.34 -3.64
C VAL A 93 -0.41 -16.00 -2.63
N ARG A 94 -1.64 -16.36 -3.05
CA ARG A 94 -2.57 -17.11 -2.20
C ARG A 94 -1.95 -18.39 -1.64
N SER A 95 -1.31 -19.21 -2.48
CA SER A 95 -0.73 -20.48 -2.05
C SER A 95 0.41 -20.31 -1.03
N VAL A 96 1.09 -19.17 -1.03
CA VAL A 96 2.11 -18.83 -0.03
C VAL A 96 1.45 -18.29 1.25
N LEU A 97 0.47 -17.40 1.12
CA LEU A 97 -0.21 -16.81 2.28
C LEU A 97 -0.89 -17.89 3.13
N VAL A 98 -1.61 -18.83 2.52
CA VAL A 98 -2.33 -19.89 3.27
C VAL A 98 -1.42 -20.85 4.04
N THR A 99 -0.11 -20.86 3.81
CA THR A 99 0.83 -21.66 4.62
C THR A 99 1.25 -20.95 5.90
N GLY A 100 0.96 -19.65 6.01
CA GLY A 100 1.30 -18.83 7.16
C GLY A 100 0.16 -18.71 8.17
N HIS A 101 0.51 -18.28 9.37
CA HIS A 101 -0.44 -17.96 10.44
C HIS A 101 -0.58 -16.44 10.65
N MET A 102 0.49 -15.70 10.35
CA MET A 102 0.59 -14.26 10.53
C MET A 102 1.23 -13.63 9.30
N PHE A 103 0.82 -12.40 8.99
CA PHE A 103 1.41 -11.59 7.92
C PHE A 103 1.99 -10.30 8.50
N LEU A 104 3.20 -9.93 8.06
CA LEU A 104 3.95 -8.80 8.62
C LEU A 104 4.13 -7.71 7.57
N ASN A 105 3.71 -6.49 7.91
CA ASN A 105 3.88 -5.29 7.10
C ASN A 105 4.60 -4.19 7.89
N SER A 106 5.86 -3.93 7.60
CA SER A 106 6.66 -2.95 8.36
C SER A 106 6.89 -1.64 7.59
N SER A 107 6.00 -1.26 6.68
CA SER A 107 6.20 -0.09 5.82
C SER A 107 6.23 1.21 6.64
N LEU A 108 7.09 2.16 6.26
CA LEU A 108 7.15 3.48 6.91
C LEU A 108 6.05 4.41 6.41
N THR A 109 5.60 4.20 5.18
CA THR A 109 4.50 4.91 4.55
C THR A 109 3.71 3.92 3.72
N GLU A 110 2.39 4.07 3.72
CA GLU A 110 1.50 3.20 2.96
C GLU A 110 0.24 3.99 2.61
N ALA A 111 -0.20 3.92 1.35
CA ALA A 111 -1.39 4.60 0.89
C ALA A 111 -2.62 3.71 1.04
N PHE A 112 -2.52 2.47 0.56
CA PHE A 112 -3.54 1.44 0.70
C PHE A 112 -2.90 0.07 0.54
N CYS A 113 -2.71 -0.64 1.65
CA CYS A 113 -1.99 -1.91 1.64
C CYS A 113 -2.89 -3.05 1.14
N THR A 114 -2.84 -3.36 -0.16
CA THR A 114 -3.57 -4.51 -0.72
C THR A 114 -3.05 -5.83 -0.17
N ALA A 115 -1.75 -5.94 0.12
CA ALA A 115 -1.14 -7.15 0.67
C ALA A 115 -1.71 -7.53 2.05
N ILE A 116 -1.99 -6.56 2.92
CA ILE A 116 -2.66 -6.80 4.22
C ILE A 116 -4.07 -7.36 3.98
N LEU A 117 -4.80 -6.83 3.00
CA LEU A 117 -6.14 -7.32 2.67
C LEU A 117 -6.11 -8.74 2.09
N GLU A 118 -5.14 -9.05 1.23
CA GLU A 118 -4.93 -10.39 0.69
C GLU A 118 -4.60 -11.39 1.80
N ALA A 119 -3.72 -11.01 2.74
CA ALA A 119 -3.35 -11.82 3.88
C ALA A 119 -4.52 -12.06 4.85
N ALA A 120 -5.25 -11.00 5.21
CA ALA A 120 -6.45 -11.11 6.04
C ALA A 120 -7.53 -11.96 5.35
N SER A 121 -7.68 -11.82 4.03
CA SER A 121 -8.56 -12.67 3.22
C SER A 121 -8.07 -14.12 3.12
N CYS A 122 -6.82 -14.42 3.49
CA CYS A 122 -6.34 -15.80 3.62
C CYS A 122 -6.49 -16.33 5.06
N GLY A 123 -7.05 -15.54 5.98
CA GLY A 123 -7.24 -15.91 7.38
C GLY A 123 -6.01 -15.70 8.25
N LEU A 124 -5.07 -14.84 7.85
CA LEU A 124 -3.84 -14.57 8.61
C LEU A 124 -4.03 -13.38 9.54
N LEU A 125 -3.46 -13.47 10.75
CA LEU A 125 -3.41 -12.33 11.66
C LEU A 125 -2.37 -11.35 11.11
N THR A 126 -2.78 -10.10 10.91
CA THR A 126 -1.88 -9.09 10.35
C THR A 126 -1.15 -8.35 11.46
N VAL A 127 0.15 -8.11 11.28
CA VAL A 127 0.96 -7.25 12.15
C VAL A 127 1.49 -6.14 11.26
N SER A 128 1.16 -4.88 11.58
CA SER A 128 1.51 -3.75 10.72
C SER A 128 1.99 -2.56 11.51
N THR A 129 2.85 -1.74 10.92
CA THR A 129 3.04 -0.36 11.38
C THR A 129 1.73 0.44 11.30
N ARG A 130 1.56 1.43 12.18
CA ARG A 130 0.41 2.34 12.24
C ARG A 130 0.49 3.41 11.14
N VAL A 131 0.57 2.98 9.89
CA VAL A 131 0.54 3.86 8.72
C VAL A 131 -0.41 3.27 7.68
N GLY A 132 -1.50 3.98 7.37
CA GLY A 132 -2.42 3.61 6.29
C GLY A 132 -3.22 2.31 6.44
N CYS A 133 -3.11 1.59 7.57
CA CYS A 133 -3.87 0.37 7.81
C CYS A 133 -5.32 0.68 8.23
N VAL A 134 -6.29 0.02 7.57
CA VAL A 134 -7.74 0.22 7.74
C VAL A 134 -8.46 -1.07 8.15
N LEU A 135 -7.74 -2.00 8.78
CA LEU A 135 -8.33 -3.23 9.34
C LEU A 135 -8.85 -3.01 10.76
N PRO A 136 -9.88 -3.75 11.20
CA PRO A 136 -10.35 -3.76 12.58
C PRO A 136 -9.26 -4.21 13.57
N ASP A 137 -9.28 -3.67 14.79
CA ASP A 137 -8.28 -3.90 15.84
C ASP A 137 -8.12 -5.37 16.27
N ASP A 138 -9.09 -6.23 15.96
CA ASP A 138 -9.04 -7.67 16.26
C ASP A 138 -8.47 -8.53 15.11
N MET A 139 -8.20 -7.93 13.95
CA MET A 139 -7.54 -8.57 12.79
C MET A 139 -6.12 -8.04 12.54
N VAL A 140 -5.75 -6.93 13.19
CA VAL A 140 -4.43 -6.33 13.07
C VAL A 140 -3.83 -5.99 14.44
N VAL A 141 -2.57 -6.37 14.63
CA VAL A 141 -1.74 -5.83 15.72
C VAL A 141 -0.91 -4.69 15.16
N LEU A 142 -1.16 -3.48 15.65
CA LEU A 142 -0.46 -2.29 15.21
C LEU A 142 0.78 -2.01 16.06
N ALA A 143 1.88 -1.70 15.40
CA ALA A 143 3.12 -1.17 15.97
C ALA A 143 3.32 0.29 15.54
N GLU A 144 3.92 1.11 16.38
CA GLU A 144 4.44 2.40 15.94
C GLU A 144 5.62 2.20 14.97
N PRO A 145 5.81 3.09 13.99
CA PRO A 145 6.94 3.05 13.06
C PRO A 145 8.22 3.54 13.75
N ASP A 146 8.61 2.86 14.83
CA ASP A 146 9.81 3.13 15.62
C ASP A 146 10.92 2.12 15.23
N PRO A 147 12.18 2.58 15.04
CA PRO A 147 13.29 1.73 14.62
C PRO A 147 13.71 0.60 15.57
N GLU A 148 13.39 0.62 16.88
CA GLU A 148 14.09 -0.28 17.82
C GLU A 148 13.24 -1.42 18.41
N ASP A 149 12.04 -1.18 18.97
CA ASP A 149 11.39 -2.22 19.79
C ASP A 149 9.92 -2.52 19.48
N ASP A 150 9.17 -1.58 18.91
CA ASP A 150 7.71 -1.70 18.93
C ASP A 150 7.17 -2.82 18.03
N MET A 151 7.84 -3.05 16.90
CA MET A 151 7.50 -4.15 15.99
C MET A 151 7.73 -5.52 16.65
N VAL A 152 8.83 -5.69 17.39
CA VAL A 152 9.14 -6.96 18.08
C VAL A 152 8.09 -7.21 19.17
N ARG A 153 7.71 -6.16 19.91
CA ARG A 153 6.64 -6.23 20.91
C ARG A 153 5.29 -6.59 20.28
N ALA A 154 4.96 -6.01 19.13
CA ALA A 154 3.75 -6.32 18.38
C ALA A 154 3.73 -7.76 17.87
N ILE A 155 4.85 -8.27 17.37
CA ILE A 155 5.00 -9.68 16.99
C ILE A 155 4.82 -10.59 18.21
N GLY A 156 5.45 -10.27 19.34
CA GLY A 156 5.30 -11.02 20.60
C GLY A 156 3.85 -11.06 21.10
N LYS A 157 3.14 -9.93 21.02
CA LYS A 157 1.70 -9.86 21.30
C LYS A 157 0.88 -10.68 20.32
N ALA A 158 1.22 -10.65 19.04
CA ALA A 158 0.51 -11.39 18.02
C ALA A 158 0.68 -12.92 18.19
N ILE A 159 1.88 -13.38 18.57
CA ILE A 159 2.15 -14.80 18.90
C ILE A 159 1.30 -15.26 20.08
N SER A 160 1.10 -14.43 21.11
CA SER A 160 0.34 -14.83 22.29
C SER A 160 -1.18 -14.91 22.04
N ILE A 161 -1.71 -14.12 21.12
CA ILE A 161 -3.13 -14.18 20.73
C ILE A 161 -3.41 -15.16 19.60
N LEU A 162 -2.40 -15.55 18.81
CA LEU A 162 -2.57 -16.42 17.65
C LEU A 162 -3.36 -17.71 17.94
N PRO A 163 -3.17 -18.43 19.08
CA PRO A 163 -3.93 -19.64 19.38
C PRO A 163 -5.43 -19.44 19.60
N SER A 164 -5.88 -18.20 19.91
CA SER A 164 -7.30 -17.90 20.09
C SER A 164 -7.99 -17.48 18.80
N ILE A 165 -7.24 -17.28 17.71
CA ILE A 165 -7.77 -16.81 16.44
C ILE A 165 -8.17 -18.01 15.58
N ASN A 166 -9.39 -17.99 15.05
CA ASN A 166 -9.85 -18.95 14.06
C ASN A 166 -9.63 -18.38 12.64
N PRO A 167 -8.75 -18.99 11.80
CA PRO A 167 -8.50 -18.53 10.44
C PRO A 167 -9.74 -18.51 9.54
N GLU A 168 -10.67 -19.45 9.72
CA GLU A 168 -11.91 -19.51 8.94
C GLU A 168 -12.84 -18.34 9.28
N GLU A 169 -12.92 -17.99 10.57
CA GLU A 169 -13.67 -16.80 10.99
C GLU A 169 -13.05 -15.54 10.39
N MET A 170 -11.73 -15.41 10.44
CA MET A 170 -11.03 -14.27 9.84
C MET A 170 -11.25 -14.17 8.33
N HIS A 171 -11.20 -15.29 7.61
CA HIS A 171 -11.48 -15.35 6.17
C HIS A 171 -12.92 -14.91 5.85
N ASN A 172 -13.88 -15.36 6.64
CA ASN A 172 -15.30 -15.12 6.39
C ASN A 172 -15.75 -13.68 6.69
N ARG A 173 -14.91 -12.87 7.35
CA ARG A 173 -15.17 -11.45 7.58
C ARG A 173 -15.05 -10.68 6.27
N LYS A 174 -16.19 -10.46 5.62
CA LYS A 174 -16.33 -9.65 4.40
C LYS A 174 -16.10 -8.16 4.68
N LEU A 175 -14.86 -7.76 4.95
CA LEU A 175 -14.51 -6.36 5.22
C LEU A 175 -14.40 -5.51 3.95
N TYR A 176 -13.90 -6.12 2.87
CA TYR A 176 -13.65 -5.42 1.61
C TYR A 176 -14.16 -6.24 0.42
N SER A 177 -14.88 -5.57 -0.47
CA SER A 177 -15.44 -6.14 -1.70
C SER A 177 -15.27 -5.16 -2.85
N TRP A 178 -14.74 -5.65 -3.97
CA TRP A 178 -14.66 -4.88 -5.21
C TRP A 178 -16.04 -4.49 -5.74
N GLN A 179 -17.06 -5.32 -5.50
CA GLN A 179 -18.45 -5.00 -5.84
C GLN A 179 -18.94 -3.77 -5.06
N ASP A 180 -18.66 -3.70 -3.76
CA ASP A 180 -19.04 -2.55 -2.93
C ASP A 180 -18.24 -1.28 -3.28
N VAL A 181 -16.96 -1.41 -3.63
CA VAL A 181 -16.14 -0.30 -4.13
C VAL A 181 -16.67 0.20 -5.47
N ALA A 182 -17.02 -0.69 -6.40
CA ALA A 182 -17.58 -0.34 -7.70
C ALA A 182 -18.91 0.40 -7.55
N LYS A 183 -19.85 -0.14 -6.76
CA LYS A 183 -21.15 0.49 -6.50
C LYS A 183 -21.03 1.89 -5.87
N ARG A 184 -20.13 2.06 -4.89
CA ARG A 184 -19.91 3.38 -4.27
C ARG A 184 -19.27 4.36 -5.24
N THR A 185 -18.33 3.89 -6.07
CA THR A 185 -17.70 4.70 -7.11
C THR A 185 -18.76 5.15 -8.13
N GLU A 186 -19.60 4.24 -8.61
CA GLU A 186 -20.69 4.55 -9.55
C GLU A 186 -21.62 5.67 -9.02
N ILE A 187 -22.02 5.60 -7.75
CA ILE A 187 -22.83 6.66 -7.11
C ILE A 187 -22.13 8.03 -7.16
N VAL A 188 -20.81 8.08 -6.99
CA VAL A 188 -20.04 9.34 -7.09
C VAL A 188 -20.02 9.84 -8.54
N TYR A 189 -19.81 8.95 -9.51
CA TYR A 189 -19.85 9.29 -10.94
C TYR A 189 -21.24 9.80 -11.36
N ASP A 190 -22.32 9.13 -10.95
CA ASP A 190 -23.69 9.57 -11.22
C ASP A 190 -23.96 10.97 -10.67
N ARG A 191 -23.48 11.25 -9.45
CA ARG A 191 -23.60 12.58 -8.84
C ARG A 191 -22.79 13.62 -9.60
N ALA A 192 -21.56 13.27 -9.99
CA ALA A 192 -20.68 14.15 -10.75
C ALA A 192 -21.27 14.49 -12.12
N MET A 193 -21.84 13.51 -12.82
CA MET A 193 -22.50 13.69 -14.11
C MET A 193 -23.78 14.53 -14.03
N LYS A 194 -24.51 14.46 -12.91
CA LYS A 194 -25.68 15.32 -12.65
C LYS A 194 -25.29 16.75 -12.29
N CYS A 195 -24.04 17.01 -11.90
CA CYS A 195 -23.58 18.38 -11.66
C CYS A 195 -23.42 19.09 -13.00
N SER A 196 -24.14 20.20 -13.19
CA SER A 196 -23.97 21.05 -14.37
C SER A 196 -22.52 21.51 -14.48
N ASN A 197 -21.92 21.36 -15.66
CA ASN A 197 -20.59 21.89 -15.93
C ASN A 197 -20.64 23.41 -15.73
N ARG A 198 -19.95 23.91 -14.69
CA ARG A 198 -20.00 25.33 -14.36
C ARG A 198 -19.34 26.15 -15.45
N SER A 199 -19.96 27.26 -15.82
CA SER A 199 -19.40 28.13 -16.85
C SER A 199 -18.05 28.69 -16.40
N LEU A 200 -17.17 29.00 -17.35
CA LEU A 200 -15.88 29.65 -17.06
C LEU A 200 -16.07 30.94 -16.26
N LEU A 201 -17.14 31.69 -16.53
CA LEU A 201 -17.48 32.92 -15.81
C LEU A 201 -17.80 32.68 -14.33
N GLU A 202 -18.54 31.61 -14.01
CA GLU A 202 -18.81 31.24 -12.61
C GLU A 202 -17.55 30.81 -11.87
N ARG A 203 -16.63 30.13 -12.55
CA ARG A 203 -15.33 29.73 -11.99
C ARG A 203 -14.46 30.98 -11.75
N LEU A 204 -14.34 31.86 -12.74
CA LEU A 204 -13.60 33.13 -12.66
C LEU A 204 -14.11 34.04 -11.53
N SER A 205 -15.43 34.19 -11.40
CA SER A 205 -16.04 35.00 -10.34
C SER A 205 -15.66 34.54 -8.93
N ARG A 206 -15.57 33.23 -8.71
CA ARG A 206 -15.13 32.67 -7.41
C ARG A 206 -13.65 32.90 -7.14
N PHE A 207 -12.79 32.77 -8.16
CA PHE A 207 -11.37 33.07 -8.01
C PHE A 207 -11.12 34.55 -7.72
N LEU A 208 -11.84 35.46 -8.37
CA LEU A 208 -11.79 36.89 -8.06
C LEU A 208 -12.22 37.22 -6.62
N SER A 209 -13.01 36.34 -5.99
CA SER A 209 -13.45 36.48 -4.60
C SER A 209 -12.37 36.06 -3.58
N CYS A 210 -11.28 35.41 -3.99
CA CYS A 210 -10.18 34.97 -3.12
C CYS A 210 -9.12 36.05 -2.81
N GLY A 211 -9.47 37.34 -2.96
CA GLY A 211 -8.62 38.48 -2.62
C GLY A 211 -8.11 39.26 -3.85
N ALA A 212 -7.78 40.54 -3.65
CA ALA A 212 -7.57 41.51 -4.73
C ALA A 212 -6.39 41.20 -5.67
N TRP A 213 -5.36 40.51 -5.17
CA TRP A 213 -4.16 40.11 -5.93
C TRP A 213 -4.16 38.61 -6.26
N ALA A 214 -4.33 37.75 -5.26
CA ALA A 214 -4.34 36.30 -5.44
C ALA A 214 -5.44 35.85 -6.42
N GLY A 215 -6.63 36.47 -6.37
CA GLY A 215 -7.72 36.14 -7.29
C GLY A 215 -7.42 36.48 -8.74
N LYS A 216 -6.73 37.60 -9.01
CA LYS A 216 -6.33 37.99 -10.37
C LYS A 216 -5.29 37.02 -10.95
N VAL A 217 -4.31 36.61 -10.14
CA VAL A 217 -3.30 35.62 -10.54
C VAL A 217 -3.96 34.28 -10.86
N LEU A 218 -4.85 33.79 -9.99
CA LEU A 218 -5.60 32.55 -10.22
C LEU A 218 -6.46 32.61 -11.48
N CYS A 219 -7.10 33.75 -11.77
CA CYS A 219 -7.85 33.92 -13.01
C CYS A 219 -6.96 33.85 -14.25
N MET A 220 -5.78 34.49 -14.22
CA MET A 220 -4.83 34.43 -15.33
C MET A 220 -4.33 33.00 -15.56
N VAL A 221 -4.00 32.26 -14.49
CA VAL A 221 -3.64 30.84 -14.58
C VAL A 221 -4.79 30.02 -15.17
N MET A 222 -6.03 30.24 -14.73
CA MET A 222 -7.19 29.52 -15.26
C MET A 222 -7.46 29.81 -16.75
N ILE A 223 -7.23 31.04 -17.20
CA ILE A 223 -7.36 31.42 -18.62
C ILE A 223 -6.25 30.75 -19.44
N ILE A 224 -5.01 30.78 -18.95
CA ILE A 224 -3.87 30.11 -19.60
C ILE A 224 -4.12 28.61 -19.70
N ASP A 225 -4.57 27.97 -18.61
CA ASP A 225 -4.90 26.55 -18.56
C ASP A 225 -6.03 26.20 -19.55
N TYR A 226 -7.06 27.05 -19.65
CA TYR A 226 -8.13 26.87 -20.65
C TYR A 226 -7.63 27.01 -22.09
N LEU A 227 -6.74 27.98 -22.36
CA LEU A 227 -6.15 28.17 -23.68
C LEU A 227 -5.22 27.00 -24.05
N LEU A 228 -4.43 26.51 -23.09
CA LEU A 228 -3.59 25.32 -23.26
C LEU A 228 -4.46 24.08 -23.50
N TRP A 229 -5.49 23.86 -22.69
CA TRP A 229 -6.44 22.77 -22.89
C TRP A 229 -7.02 22.80 -24.31
N ARG A 230 -7.50 23.96 -24.78
CA ARG A 230 -8.05 24.11 -26.14
C ARG A 230 -7.02 23.91 -27.25
N LEU A 231 -5.75 24.24 -27.02
CA LEU A 231 -4.66 24.07 -28.00
C LEU A 231 -4.15 22.63 -28.05
N LEU A 232 -4.11 21.94 -26.90
CA LEU A 232 -3.54 20.61 -26.74
C LEU A 232 -4.59 19.48 -26.79
N GLN A 233 -5.89 19.78 -26.86
CA GLN A 233 -6.95 18.78 -26.90
C GLN A 233 -6.84 17.95 -28.20
N PRO A 234 -6.45 16.66 -28.13
CA PRO A 234 -6.43 15.79 -29.29
C PRO A 234 -7.84 15.21 -29.43
N ASP A 235 -8.77 15.94 -30.04
CA ASP A 235 -10.14 15.47 -30.20
C ASP A 235 -10.25 14.24 -31.15
N ASP A 236 -9.24 14.01 -31.99
CA ASP A 236 -9.27 12.96 -33.03
C ASP A 236 -8.67 11.62 -32.58
N ASP A 237 -7.78 11.59 -31.57
CA ASP A 237 -7.05 10.37 -31.13
C ASP A 237 -7.62 9.72 -29.85
N ILE A 238 -8.66 10.31 -29.25
CA ILE A 238 -9.29 9.74 -28.06
C ILE A 238 -10.31 8.69 -28.49
N GLU A 239 -9.99 7.42 -28.24
CA GLU A 239 -10.92 6.31 -28.39
C GLU A 239 -12.19 6.60 -27.58
N LYS A 240 -13.32 6.79 -28.28
CA LYS A 240 -14.61 6.97 -27.64
C LYS A 240 -14.98 5.65 -26.98
N ALA A 241 -15.14 5.68 -25.66
CA ALA A 241 -15.66 4.54 -24.92
C ALA A 241 -17.01 4.15 -25.53
N PRO A 242 -17.19 2.90 -26.00
CA PRO A 242 -18.46 2.47 -26.57
C PRO A 242 -19.54 2.50 -25.48
N ASP A 243 -20.72 3.03 -25.81
CA ASP A 243 -21.87 2.99 -24.93
C ASP A 243 -22.31 1.54 -24.73
N ILE A 244 -22.00 0.97 -23.56
CA ILE A 244 -22.40 -0.39 -23.20
C ILE A 244 -23.85 -0.30 -22.75
N SER A 245 -24.79 -0.66 -23.61
CA SER A 245 -26.20 -0.77 -23.23
C SER A 245 -26.38 -1.99 -22.32
N PHE A 246 -26.49 -1.78 -21.01
CA PHE A 246 -26.92 -2.84 -20.10
C PHE A 246 -28.40 -3.13 -20.36
N ARG A 247 -28.72 -4.30 -20.91
CA ARG A 247 -30.09 -4.83 -20.89
C ARG A 247 -30.38 -5.25 -19.45
N HIS A 248 -31.24 -4.50 -18.78
CA HIS A 248 -31.82 -4.87 -17.50
C HIS A 248 -32.75 -6.08 -17.64
#